data_AF-A0A258B3T0-F1
#
_entry.id   AF-A0A258B3T0-F1
#
_cell.length_a   1.000
_cell.length_b   1.000
_cell.length_c   1.000
_cell.angle_alpha   90.00
_cell.angle_beta   90.00
_cell.angle_gamma   90.00
#
_symmetry.space_group_name_H-M   'P 1'
#
loop_
_entity.id
_entity.type
_entity.pdbx_description
1 polymer ?
#
loop_
_entity_poly.entity_id
_entity_poly.type
_entity_poly.pdbx_seq_one_letter_code
_entity_poly.pdbx_strand_id
1 'polypeptide(L)'
;KEMFERIEYPALMHCKSGADRAGIMSVLYRHLHLGHSIEESMAELGLRTLHMKAGKTGVLDYIFERYLAVGKPQGLSFVEWTQSEDYDPVRIKSDFKASWWGTLLTEKIFRRE
;
A
#
# COMPACT_ATOMS: atom_id res chain seq x y z
N LYS A 1 -11.75 6.18 -8.31
CA LYS A 1 -11.91 7.66 -8.31
C LYS A 1 -13.38 8.04 -8.32
N GLU A 2 -14.11 7.70 -9.39
CA GLU A 2 -15.54 8.02 -9.58
C GLU A 2 -16.44 7.74 -8.35
N MET A 3 -16.26 6.62 -7.66
CA MET A 3 -17.02 6.31 -6.44
C MET A 3 -16.89 7.44 -5.38
N PHE A 4 -15.68 7.94 -5.12
CA PHE A 4 -15.48 9.01 -4.13
C PHE A 4 -16.07 10.35 -4.57
N GLU A 5 -16.30 10.56 -5.86
CA GLU A 5 -16.88 11.79 -6.40
C GLU A 5 -18.41 11.79 -6.32
N ARG A 6 -19.04 10.61 -6.20
CA ARG A 6 -20.50 10.45 -6.33
C ARG A 6 -21.23 10.10 -5.04
N ILE A 7 -20.55 9.53 -4.06
CA ILE A 7 -21.19 9.20 -2.78
C ILE A 7 -21.52 10.47 -1.99
N GLU A 8 -22.54 10.39 -1.15
CA GLU A 8 -22.85 11.44 -0.17
C GLU A 8 -21.92 11.36 1.04
N TYR A 9 -21.56 12.51 1.59
CA TYR A 9 -20.72 12.63 2.78
C TYR A 9 -21.52 13.22 3.96
N PRO A 10 -21.25 12.81 5.22
CA PRO A 10 -20.18 11.90 5.64
C PRO A 10 -20.45 10.43 5.28
N ALA A 11 -19.40 9.74 4.83
CA ALA A 11 -19.44 8.32 4.46
C ALA A 11 -18.60 7.48 5.42
N LEU A 12 -19.08 6.27 5.75
CA LEU A 12 -18.35 5.29 6.57
C LEU A 12 -17.81 4.16 5.69
N MET A 13 -16.51 3.89 5.80
CA MET A 13 -15.86 2.76 5.14
C MET A 13 -15.42 1.73 6.18
N HIS A 14 -15.78 0.47 5.99
CA HIS A 14 -15.31 -0.64 6.82
C HIS A 14 -15.05 -1.88 5.97
N CYS A 15 -14.35 -2.86 6.52
CA CYS A 15 -14.23 -4.17 5.89
C CYS A 15 -14.66 -5.28 6.85
N LYS A 16 -14.95 -6.48 6.31
CA LYS A 16 -15.37 -7.65 7.11
C LYS A 16 -14.32 -8.12 8.13
N SER A 17 -13.04 -7.90 7.84
CA SER A 17 -11.92 -8.57 8.54
C SER A 17 -10.89 -7.60 9.13
N GLY A 18 -11.21 -6.31 9.23
CA GLY A 18 -10.41 -5.34 9.99
C GLY A 18 -9.64 -4.29 9.18
N ALA A 19 -8.50 -3.88 9.74
CA ALA A 19 -7.73 -2.67 9.43
C ALA A 19 -7.24 -2.55 7.98
N ASP A 20 -6.86 -3.65 7.34
CA ASP A 20 -6.02 -3.60 6.14
C ASP A 20 -6.74 -3.07 4.89
N ARG A 21 -7.90 -3.64 4.55
CA ARG A 21 -8.67 -3.18 3.39
C ARG A 21 -9.26 -1.79 3.62
N ALA A 22 -9.67 -1.50 4.86
CA ALA A 22 -10.12 -0.16 5.23
C ALA A 22 -8.96 0.84 5.13
N GLY A 23 -7.76 0.46 5.57
CA GLY A 23 -6.54 1.25 5.49
C GLY A 23 -6.15 1.58 4.05
N ILE A 24 -6.11 0.60 3.14
CA ILE A 24 -5.89 0.88 1.71
C ILE A 24 -6.93 1.87 1.19
N MET A 25 -8.20 1.67 1.52
CA MET A 25 -9.25 2.56 1.05
C MET A 25 -9.08 3.98 1.60
N SER A 26 -8.61 4.12 2.84
CA SER A 26 -8.24 5.42 3.42
C SER A 26 -7.08 6.08 2.68
N VAL A 27 -6.03 5.33 2.30
CA VAL A 27 -4.95 5.85 1.44
C VAL A 27 -5.52 6.37 0.12
N LEU A 28 -6.35 5.56 -0.54
CA LEU A 28 -6.97 5.94 -1.82
C LEU A 28 -7.93 7.13 -1.68
N TYR A 29 -8.65 7.24 -0.57
CA TYR A 29 -9.50 8.39 -0.30
C TYR A 29 -8.67 9.67 -0.15
N ARG A 30 -7.62 9.66 0.68
CA ARG A 30 -6.74 10.82 0.86
C ARG A 30 -6.08 11.23 -0.46
N HIS A 31 -5.64 10.27 -1.26
CA HIS A 31 -5.00 10.56 -2.54
C HIS A 31 -5.98 11.04 -3.61
N LEU A 32 -7.05 10.27 -3.87
CA LEU A 32 -7.93 10.47 -5.01
C LEU A 32 -9.03 11.51 -4.76
N HIS A 33 -9.44 11.72 -3.50
CA HIS A 33 -10.51 12.65 -3.14
C HIS A 33 -9.98 13.92 -2.45
N LEU A 34 -9.05 13.79 -1.50
CA LEU A 34 -8.47 14.95 -0.78
C LEU A 34 -7.25 15.56 -1.48
N GLY A 35 -6.71 14.90 -2.51
CA GLY A 35 -5.59 15.42 -3.31
C GLY A 35 -4.21 15.35 -2.65
N HIS A 36 -4.07 14.60 -1.55
CA HIS A 36 -2.75 14.40 -0.93
C HIS A 36 -1.84 13.52 -1.79
N SER A 37 -0.53 13.61 -1.58
CA SER A 37 0.41 12.67 -2.21
C SER A 37 0.21 11.24 -1.70
N ILE A 38 0.70 10.24 -2.45
CA ILE A 38 0.70 8.85 -1.97
C ILE A 38 1.59 8.74 -0.72
N GLU A 39 2.73 9.42 -0.67
CA GLU A 39 3.62 9.45 0.49
C GLU A 39 2.90 9.88 1.78
N GLU A 40 2.15 10.98 1.74
CA GLU A 40 1.38 11.46 2.88
C GLU A 40 0.21 10.54 3.22
N SER A 41 -0.42 9.97 2.19
CA SER A 41 -1.60 9.13 2.34
C SER A 41 -1.26 7.77 2.97
N MET A 42 -0.05 7.25 2.76
CA MET A 42 0.44 6.01 3.36
C MET A 42 0.45 6.04 4.90
N ALA A 43 0.36 7.20 5.55
CA ALA A 43 0.18 7.32 6.99
C ALA A 43 -1.13 6.67 7.52
N GLU A 44 -2.08 6.35 6.64
CA GLU A 44 -3.28 5.57 6.98
C GLU A 44 -3.01 4.05 7.10
N LEU A 45 -1.83 3.58 6.71
CA LEU A 45 -1.34 2.22 6.94
C LEU A 45 -0.33 2.22 8.09
N GLY A 46 -0.84 2.29 9.33
CA GLY A 46 0.03 2.25 10.51
C GLY A 46 -0.67 1.76 11.76
N LEU A 47 0.07 1.75 12.87
CA LEU A 47 -0.43 1.25 14.15
C LEU A 47 -1.68 1.99 14.63
N ARG A 48 -1.83 3.28 14.31
CA ARG A 48 -3.04 4.07 14.61
C ARG A 48 -4.30 3.47 13.99
N THR A 49 -4.18 2.88 12.81
CA THR A 49 -5.28 2.21 12.10
C THR A 49 -5.23 0.70 12.28
N LEU A 50 -4.45 0.21 13.25
CA LEU A 50 -4.23 -1.21 13.55
C LEU A 50 -3.61 -2.02 12.40
N HIS A 51 -2.93 -1.35 11.47
CA HIS A 51 -2.18 -1.99 10.41
C HIS A 51 -0.72 -2.26 10.84
N MET A 52 -0.21 -3.46 10.52
CA MET A 52 1.17 -3.85 10.81
C MET A 52 1.94 -4.20 9.52
N LYS A 53 2.90 -3.34 9.17
CA LYS A 53 3.76 -3.51 8.00
C LYS A 53 4.70 -4.73 8.08
N ALA A 54 5.16 -5.10 9.27
CA ALA A 54 6.11 -6.21 9.46
C ALA A 54 5.52 -7.61 9.18
N GLY A 55 4.20 -7.72 9.00
CA GLY A 55 3.50 -8.97 8.74
C GLY A 55 3.20 -9.22 7.26
N LYS A 56 2.35 -10.23 6.99
CA LYS A 56 1.85 -10.56 5.63
C LYS A 56 1.09 -9.40 4.98
N THR A 57 0.55 -8.51 5.80
CA THR A 57 -0.20 -7.31 5.41
C THR A 57 0.71 -6.20 4.89
N GLY A 58 2.02 -6.26 5.14
CA GLY A 58 2.99 -5.29 4.60
C GLY A 58 3.09 -5.24 3.08
N VAL A 59 2.51 -6.22 2.38
CA VAL A 59 2.40 -6.19 0.92
C VAL A 59 1.57 -4.99 0.44
N LEU A 60 0.69 -4.46 1.29
CA LEU A 60 -0.15 -3.31 0.97
C LEU A 60 0.67 -2.01 0.94
N ASP A 61 1.55 -1.81 1.92
CA ASP A 61 2.58 -0.75 1.87
C ASP A 61 3.46 -0.91 0.64
N TYR A 62 3.90 -2.15 0.40
CA TYR A 62 4.84 -2.45 -0.67
C TYR A 62 4.30 -2.05 -2.05
N ILE A 63 3.00 -2.21 -2.33
CA ILE A 63 2.41 -1.75 -3.60
C ILE A 63 2.61 -0.23 -3.79
N PHE A 64 2.38 0.57 -2.75
CA PHE A 64 2.59 2.00 -2.81
C PHE A 64 4.07 2.35 -2.92
N GLU A 65 4.95 1.65 -2.21
CA GLU A 65 6.41 1.82 -2.34
C GLU A 65 6.90 1.51 -3.77
N ARG A 66 6.35 0.48 -4.41
CA ARG A 66 6.66 0.15 -5.81
C ARG A 66 6.19 1.23 -6.76
N TYR A 67 4.99 1.79 -6.54
CA TYR A 67 4.54 2.97 -7.29
C TYR A 67 5.51 4.14 -7.11
N LEU A 68 5.90 4.46 -5.87
CA LEU A 68 6.81 5.57 -5.59
C LEU A 68 8.19 5.38 -6.20
N ALA A 69 8.67 4.14 -6.29
CA ALA A 69 9.97 3.81 -6.85
C ALA A 69 9.99 3.70 -8.38
N VAL A 70 8.87 3.32 -9.02
CA VAL A 70 8.83 3.00 -10.45
C VAL A 70 7.83 3.86 -11.22
N GLY A 71 6.60 3.97 -10.74
CA GLY A 71 5.55 4.72 -11.43
C GLY A 71 5.73 6.24 -11.32
N LYS A 72 5.88 6.76 -10.09
CA LYS A 72 6.01 8.20 -9.85
C LYS A 72 7.20 8.85 -10.59
N PRO A 73 8.41 8.25 -10.65
CA PRO A 73 9.52 8.82 -11.42
C PRO A 73 9.29 8.88 -12.92
N GLN A 74 8.40 8.04 -13.46
CA GLN A 74 7.98 8.08 -14.86
C GLN A 74 6.90 9.14 -15.15
N GLY A 75 6.47 9.89 -14.12
CA GLY A 75 5.42 10.89 -14.24
C GLY A 75 4.01 10.32 -14.26
N LEU A 76 3.84 9.02 -14.00
CA LEU A 76 2.53 8.38 -13.94
C LEU A 76 1.84 8.71 -12.61
N SER A 77 0.53 8.96 -12.64
CA SER A 77 -0.30 8.90 -11.44
C SER A 77 -0.40 7.46 -10.92
N PHE A 78 -0.84 7.28 -9.68
CA PHE A 78 -1.04 5.94 -9.12
C PHE A 78 -1.99 5.10 -9.98
N VAL A 79 -3.08 5.69 -10.46
CA VAL A 79 -4.07 4.98 -11.29
C VAL A 79 -3.48 4.58 -12.63
N GLU A 80 -2.78 5.49 -13.31
CA GLU A 80 -2.12 5.19 -14.59
C GLU A 80 -1.07 4.09 -14.43
N TRP A 81 -0.27 4.14 -13.35
CA TRP A 81 0.70 3.08 -13.07
C TRP A 81 0.02 1.73 -12.85
N THR A 82 -1.10 1.65 -12.13
CA THR A 82 -1.83 0.37 -11.95
C THR A 82 -2.41 -0.21 -13.25
N GLN A 83 -2.48 0.61 -14.31
CA GLN A 83 -2.98 0.21 -15.64
C GLN A 83 -1.84 -0.02 -16.64
N SER A 84 -0.59 0.26 -16.27
CA SER A 84 0.56 0.09 -17.16
C SER A 84 1.16 -1.31 -17.02
N GLU A 85 2.01 -1.67 -17.99
CA GLU A 85 2.74 -2.94 -18.01
C GLU A 85 3.72 -3.10 -16.82
N ASP A 86 4.09 -2.00 -16.16
CA ASP A 86 4.97 -2.03 -14.99
C ASP A 86 4.25 -2.50 -13.71
N TYR A 87 2.93 -2.56 -13.72
CA TYR A 87 2.14 -3.11 -12.64
C TYR A 87 1.87 -4.61 -12.84
N ASP A 88 2.73 -5.42 -12.22
CA ASP A 88 2.53 -6.87 -12.15
C ASP A 88 2.24 -7.29 -10.69
N PRO A 89 0.98 -7.59 -10.33
CA PRO A 89 0.62 -7.96 -8.97
C PRO A 89 1.21 -9.32 -8.54
N VAL A 90 1.48 -10.22 -9.49
CA VAL A 90 2.11 -11.53 -9.20
C VAL A 90 3.56 -11.31 -8.83
N ARG A 91 4.29 -10.52 -9.63
CA ARG A 91 5.69 -10.16 -9.37
C ARG A 91 5.83 -9.36 -8.08
N ILE A 92 5.02 -8.33 -7.87
CA ILE A 92 5.04 -7.51 -6.63
C ILE A 92 4.89 -8.42 -5.39
N LYS A 93 3.94 -9.37 -5.42
CA LYS A 93 3.74 -10.30 -4.31
C LYS A 93 4.92 -11.27 -4.12
N SER A 94 5.55 -11.71 -5.21
CA SER A 94 6.74 -12.55 -5.19
C SER A 94 7.93 -11.80 -4.58
N ASP A 95 8.20 -10.59 -5.06
CA ASP A 95 9.30 -9.74 -4.62
C ASP A 95 9.16 -9.38 -3.13
N PHE A 96 7.96 -9.06 -2.67
CA PHE A 96 7.67 -8.82 -1.25
C PHE A 96 8.02 -10.04 -0.38
N LYS A 97 7.59 -11.24 -0.80
CA LYS A 97 7.91 -12.47 -0.07
C LYS A 97 9.42 -12.72 -0.03
N ALA A 98 10.10 -12.56 -1.16
CA ALA A 98 11.54 -12.78 -1.25
C ALA A 98 12.33 -11.83 -0.34
N SER A 99 11.97 -10.54 -0.33
CA SER A 99 12.54 -9.54 0.58
C SER A 99 12.34 -9.94 2.04
N TRP A 100 11.12 -10.36 2.41
CA TRP A 100 10.81 -10.80 3.76
C TRP A 100 11.61 -12.03 4.21
N TRP A 101 11.78 -13.03 3.32
CA TRP A 101 12.62 -14.19 3.59
C TRP A 101 14.10 -13.83 3.70
N GLY A 102 14.58 -12.89 2.88
CA GLY A 102 15.95 -12.37 2.97
C GLY A 102 16.22 -11.69 4.32
N THR A 103 15.29 -10.84 4.77
CA THR A 103 15.37 -10.20 6.09
C THR A 103 15.36 -11.24 7.21
N LEU A 104 14.45 -12.21 7.18
CA LEU A 104 14.36 -13.25 8.21
C LEU A 104 15.63 -14.13 8.26
N LEU A 105 16.19 -14.48 7.11
CA LEU A 105 17.43 -15.25 7.03
C LEU A 105 18.60 -14.45 7.59
N THR A 106 18.71 -13.17 7.22
CA THR A 106 19.75 -12.26 7.71
C THR A 106 19.65 -12.10 9.23
N GLU A 107 18.45 -11.83 9.75
CA GLU A 107 18.22 -11.74 11.19
C GLU A 107 18.59 -13.05 11.92
N LYS A 108 18.26 -14.22 11.36
CA LYS A 108 18.57 -15.51 11.98
C LYS A 108 20.08 -15.83 12.00
N ILE A 109 20.82 -15.37 10.99
CA ILE A 109 22.27 -15.57 10.90
C ILE A 109 23.00 -14.60 11.83
N PHE A 110 22.60 -13.32 11.86
CA PHE A 110 23.26 -12.29 12.68
C PHE A 110 22.86 -12.32 14.17
N ARG A 111 21.74 -12.95 14.54
CA ARG A 111 21.32 -13.08 15.95
C ARG A 111 21.94 -14.29 16.66
N ARG A 112 23.05 -14.81 16.14
CA ARG A 112 23.81 -15.95 16.69
C ARG A 112 25.23 -15.60 17.15
N GLU A 113 25.55 -14.31 17.25
CA GLU A 113 26.66 -13.80 18.07
C GLU A 113 26.10 -12.95 19.22
#